data_AF-A0A661KMW1-F1
#
_entry.id   AF-A0A661KMW1-F1
#
_cell.length_a   1.000
_cell.length_b   1.000
_cell.length_c   1.000
_cell.angle_alpha   90.00
_cell.angle_beta   90.00
_cell.angle_gamma   90.00
#
_symmetry.space_group_name_H-M   'P 1'
#
loop_
_entity.id
_entity.type
_entity.pdbx_description
1 polymer ?
#
loop_
_entity_poly.entity_id
_entity_poly.type
_entity_poly.pdbx_seq_one_letter_code
_entity_poly.pdbx_strand_id
1 'polypeptide(L)'
;LPFQLKGIFEIFKEAGIVVKATDRYYFVCNFKKGGVFKLVEKMGVHTKSIADAGINTVLKNGTLLTSQWIDKNYSLEIKQDNIFINGRLHKLQKRLFTPFRFILFRLFCLVIGIHPSFAKKAKGIFRKMLILRSPLSQTLFKRTIKLNDNEVEVKDEITLNDKEKPIKVFFGGTFNSRYVPQSRYFEPLDLYSMPISLDREKIKKLYLKRKCKVKRCFHFKEDGKSFTFKVEI
;
A
#
# COMPACT_ATOMS: atom_id res chain seq x y z
N LEU A 1 17.03 13.21 -14.46
CA LEU A 1 15.90 12.41 -13.92
C LEU A 1 15.69 12.75 -12.45
N PRO A 2 14.46 12.71 -11.91
CA PRO A 2 14.17 13.11 -10.53
C PRO A 2 15.03 12.43 -9.46
N PHE A 3 15.47 11.18 -9.72
CA PHE A 3 16.38 10.46 -8.83
C PHE A 3 17.81 11.01 -8.80
N GLN A 4 18.22 11.84 -9.74
CA GLN A 4 19.56 12.45 -9.79
C GLN A 4 19.64 13.74 -8.97
N LEU A 5 18.50 14.30 -8.60
CA LEU A 5 18.43 15.55 -7.85
C LEU A 5 18.80 15.33 -6.37
N LYS A 6 19.51 16.29 -5.76
CA LYS A 6 19.99 16.23 -4.38
C LYS A 6 19.27 17.29 -3.53
N GLY A 7 19.01 16.97 -2.26
CA GLY A 7 18.42 17.91 -1.30
C GLY A 7 16.95 18.28 -1.59
N ILE A 8 16.22 17.44 -2.31
CA ILE A 8 14.82 17.73 -2.65
C ILE A 8 13.90 17.19 -1.57
N PHE A 9 12.96 18.02 -1.13
CA PHE A 9 11.79 17.62 -0.36
C PHE A 9 10.56 18.34 -0.91
N GLU A 10 9.75 17.64 -1.69
CA GLU A 10 8.63 18.21 -2.44
C GLU A 10 7.32 17.52 -2.08
N ILE A 11 6.27 18.32 -1.86
CA ILE A 11 4.94 17.83 -1.52
C ILE A 11 3.93 18.24 -2.59
N PHE A 12 3.48 17.25 -3.36
CA PHE A 12 2.39 17.40 -4.31
C PHE A 12 1.06 17.13 -3.61
N LYS A 13 0.51 18.16 -2.94
CA LYS A 13 -0.70 18.05 -2.10
C LYS A 13 -1.91 17.49 -2.85
N GLU A 14 -2.12 17.88 -4.11
CA GLU A 14 -3.24 17.40 -4.91
C GLU A 14 -3.11 15.91 -5.25
N ALA A 15 -1.94 15.51 -5.73
CA ALA A 15 -1.63 14.11 -6.04
C ALA A 15 -1.53 13.23 -4.78
N GLY A 16 -1.29 13.84 -3.61
CA GLY A 16 -1.04 13.11 -2.37
C GLY A 16 0.33 12.44 -2.35
N ILE A 17 1.32 13.05 -3.02
CA ILE A 17 2.66 12.49 -3.18
C ILE A 17 3.67 13.37 -2.45
N VAL A 18 4.61 12.73 -1.77
CA VAL A 18 5.82 13.37 -1.24
C VAL A 18 7.04 12.70 -1.84
N VAL A 19 8.01 13.52 -2.23
CA VAL A 19 9.28 13.08 -2.80
C VAL A 19 10.39 13.63 -1.92
N LYS A 20 11.29 12.76 -1.47
CA LYS A 20 12.55 13.16 -0.83
C LYS A 20 13.72 12.55 -1.58
N ALA A 21 14.72 13.36 -1.89
CA ALA A 21 15.93 12.89 -2.55
C ALA A 21 17.16 13.41 -1.79
N THR A 22 17.95 12.49 -1.23
CA THR A 22 19.20 12.78 -0.54
C THR A 22 20.38 12.35 -1.42
N ASP A 23 21.60 12.46 -0.92
CA ASP A 23 22.76 11.85 -1.59
C ASP A 23 22.71 10.33 -1.59
N ARG A 24 22.04 9.73 -0.60
CA ARG A 24 22.02 8.27 -0.38
C ARG A 24 20.82 7.59 -1.00
N TYR A 25 19.66 8.24 -1.03
CA TYR A 25 18.44 7.61 -1.52
C TYR A 25 17.47 8.56 -2.23
N TYR A 26 16.56 7.96 -2.99
CA TYR A 26 15.38 8.58 -3.56
C TYR A 26 14.13 7.90 -2.99
N PHE A 27 13.24 8.68 -2.41
CA PHE A 27 12.02 8.23 -1.77
C PHE A 27 10.82 8.91 -2.42
N VAL A 28 9.82 8.12 -2.79
CA VAL A 28 8.54 8.61 -3.28
C VAL A 28 7.42 7.88 -2.56
N CYS A 29 6.52 8.63 -1.91
CA CYS A 29 5.42 8.09 -1.13
C CYS A 29 4.10 8.73 -1.54
N ASN A 30 3.07 7.90 -1.69
CA ASN A 30 1.69 8.36 -1.80
C ASN A 30 0.99 8.27 -0.44
N PHE A 31 0.97 9.39 0.28
CA PHE A 31 0.39 9.48 1.62
C PHE A 31 -1.15 9.40 1.60
N LYS A 32 -1.81 9.81 0.51
CA LYS A 32 -3.27 9.61 0.32
C LYS A 32 -3.65 8.14 0.12
N LYS A 33 -2.72 7.29 -0.31
CA LYS A 33 -2.92 5.85 -0.55
C LYS A 33 -2.38 5.00 0.61
N GLY A 34 -2.59 5.46 1.85
CA GLY A 34 -2.15 4.76 3.07
C GLY A 34 -0.64 4.71 3.26
N GLY A 35 0.10 5.62 2.63
CA GLY A 35 1.55 5.74 2.81
C GLY A 35 2.37 4.70 2.09
N VAL A 36 1.91 4.24 0.93
CA VAL A 36 2.73 3.35 0.10
C VAL A 36 3.88 4.12 -0.53
N PHE A 37 5.05 3.51 -0.57
CA PHE A 37 6.24 4.18 -1.06
C PHE A 37 7.16 3.25 -1.85
N LYS A 38 8.03 3.87 -2.65
CA LYS A 38 9.22 3.24 -3.24
C LYS A 38 10.45 3.99 -2.73
N LEU A 39 11.42 3.22 -2.26
CA LEU A 39 12.71 3.71 -1.77
C LEU A 39 13.80 3.12 -2.65
N VAL A 40 14.67 3.96 -3.19
CA VAL A 40 15.73 3.57 -4.12
C VAL A 40 17.07 4.08 -3.60
N GLU A 41 18.05 3.20 -3.47
CA GLU A 41 19.42 3.54 -3.09
C GLU A 41 20.15 4.16 -4.29
N LYS A 42 20.81 5.31 -4.10
CA LYS A 42 21.54 6.01 -5.18
C LYS A 42 23.00 5.61 -5.29
N MET A 43 23.63 5.24 -4.17
CA MET A 43 25.06 4.95 -4.11
C MET A 43 25.29 3.48 -3.75
N GLY A 44 25.70 2.69 -4.74
CA GLY A 44 26.06 1.29 -4.57
C GLY A 44 26.40 0.64 -5.92
N VAL A 45 27.15 -0.47 -5.89
CA VAL A 45 27.51 -1.25 -7.10
C VAL A 45 26.27 -1.79 -7.83
N HIS A 46 25.17 -1.99 -7.09
CA HIS A 46 23.86 -2.34 -7.62
C HIS A 46 22.80 -1.43 -7.02
N THR A 47 21.97 -0.81 -7.87
CA THR A 47 20.81 -0.02 -7.44
C THR A 47 19.78 -0.94 -6.79
N LYS A 48 19.60 -0.83 -5.48
CA LYS A 48 18.55 -1.56 -4.77
C LYS A 48 17.31 -0.71 -4.62
N SER A 49 16.14 -1.34 -4.65
CA SER A 49 14.89 -0.65 -4.33
C SER A 49 13.96 -1.50 -3.49
N ILE A 50 13.16 -0.82 -2.68
CA ILE A 50 12.17 -1.44 -1.82
C ILE A 50 10.84 -0.77 -2.11
N ALA A 51 9.83 -1.58 -2.42
CA ALA A 51 8.45 -1.19 -2.45
C ALA A 51 7.78 -1.54 -1.12
N ASP A 52 7.02 -0.60 -0.57
CA ASP A 52 6.18 -0.80 0.59
C ASP A 52 4.73 -0.54 0.22
N ALA A 53 3.95 -1.62 0.16
CA ALA A 53 2.54 -1.57 -0.19
C ALA A 53 1.61 -1.51 1.04
N GLY A 54 2.08 -0.97 2.16
CA GLY A 54 1.23 -0.71 3.31
C GLY A 54 1.12 -1.89 4.27
N ILE A 55 -0.02 -1.92 4.95
CA ILE A 55 -0.43 -2.97 5.87
C ILE A 55 -1.49 -3.81 5.17
N ASN A 56 -1.32 -5.13 5.17
CA ASN A 56 -2.26 -6.06 4.57
C ASN A 56 -2.59 -7.20 5.53
N THR A 57 -3.88 -7.52 5.69
CA THR A 57 -4.33 -8.56 6.63
C THR A 57 -5.38 -9.45 5.99
N VAL A 58 -5.28 -10.76 6.16
CA VAL A 58 -6.31 -11.72 5.76
C VAL A 58 -7.06 -12.18 7.01
N LEU A 59 -8.38 -12.03 7.00
CA LEU A 59 -9.27 -12.51 8.06
C LEU A 59 -9.63 -13.99 7.85
N LYS A 60 -10.09 -14.67 8.90
CA LYS A 60 -10.49 -16.10 8.86
C LYS A 60 -11.54 -16.40 7.79
N ASN A 61 -12.47 -15.47 7.55
CA ASN A 61 -13.49 -15.58 6.50
C ASN A 61 -12.97 -15.31 5.07
N GLY A 62 -11.65 -15.18 4.87
CA GLY A 62 -11.02 -14.91 3.58
C GLY A 62 -11.04 -13.44 3.14
N THR A 63 -11.65 -12.54 3.92
CA THR A 63 -11.65 -11.10 3.62
C THR A 63 -10.24 -10.53 3.75
N LEU A 64 -9.80 -9.82 2.71
CA LEU A 64 -8.52 -9.13 2.68
C LEU A 64 -8.72 -7.66 3.04
N LEU A 65 -7.93 -7.19 4.00
CA LEU A 65 -7.88 -5.81 4.46
C LEU A 65 -6.58 -5.16 3.97
N THR A 66 -6.62 -3.91 3.52
CA THR A 66 -5.42 -3.15 3.11
C THR A 66 -5.48 -1.69 3.54
N SER A 67 -4.31 -1.10 3.81
CA SER A 67 -4.15 0.36 3.86
C SER A 67 -3.91 0.98 2.47
N GLN A 68 -3.59 0.17 1.45
CA GLN A 68 -3.30 0.62 0.08
C GLN A 68 -4.58 1.00 -0.69
N TRP A 69 -5.32 1.97 -0.17
CA TRP A 69 -6.52 2.53 -0.76
C TRP A 69 -6.48 4.06 -0.69
N ILE A 70 -7.08 4.73 -1.68
CA ILE A 70 -7.20 6.20 -1.65
C ILE A 70 -8.51 6.51 -0.93
N ASP A 71 -8.40 7.02 0.29
CA ASP A 71 -9.54 7.46 1.09
C ASP A 71 -9.37 8.91 1.53
N LYS A 72 -10.44 9.70 1.39
CA LYS A 72 -10.49 11.08 1.86
C LYS A 72 -10.61 11.17 3.38
N ASN A 73 -11.04 10.09 4.03
CA ASN A 73 -11.20 10.04 5.48
C ASN A 73 -9.89 9.71 6.23
N TYR A 74 -8.78 9.51 5.51
CA TYR A 74 -7.48 9.40 6.15
C TYR A 74 -7.09 10.74 6.77
N SER A 75 -6.70 10.69 8.04
CA SER A 75 -6.05 11.82 8.70
C SER A 75 -4.59 11.81 8.30
N LEU A 76 -4.17 12.87 7.62
CA LEU A 76 -2.86 13.01 6.99
C LEU A 76 -2.21 14.27 7.54
N GLU A 77 -1.02 14.12 8.12
CA GLU A 77 -0.25 15.25 8.64
C GLU A 77 1.20 15.07 8.20
N ILE A 78 1.79 16.11 7.62
CA ILE A 78 3.19 16.13 7.21
C ILE A 78 3.87 17.25 7.98
N LYS A 79 4.81 16.89 8.86
CA LYS A 79 5.63 17.84 9.62
C LYS A 79 7.09 17.65 9.25
N GLN A 80 7.63 18.57 8.46
CA GLN A 80 9.01 18.50 7.96
C GLN A 80 9.24 17.11 7.33
N ASP A 81 10.12 16.31 7.92
CA ASP A 81 10.50 14.97 7.49
C ASP A 81 9.63 13.82 8.02
N ASN A 82 8.53 14.13 8.72
CA ASN A 82 7.64 13.14 9.31
C ASN A 82 6.28 13.14 8.61
N ILE A 83 5.87 11.97 8.15
CA ILE A 83 4.57 11.73 7.51
C ILE A 83 3.75 10.86 8.47
N PHE A 84 2.63 11.40 8.94
CA PHE A 84 1.67 10.72 9.80
C PHE A 84 0.41 10.40 9.02
N ILE A 85 -0.01 9.14 9.08
CA ILE A 85 -1.14 8.62 8.32
C ILE A 85 -1.98 7.77 9.26
N ASN A 86 -3.22 8.16 9.48
CA ASN A 86 -4.15 7.43 10.33
C ASN A 86 -5.44 7.16 9.55
N GLY A 87 -5.98 5.96 9.68
CA GLY A 87 -7.19 5.60 8.97
C GLY A 87 -7.73 4.22 9.32
N ARG A 88 -8.71 3.79 8.54
CA ARG A 88 -9.26 2.43 8.58
C ARG A 88 -8.71 1.61 7.41
N LEU A 89 -8.54 0.32 7.64
CA LEU A 89 -8.26 -0.59 6.54
C LEU A 89 -9.50 -0.76 5.67
N HIS A 90 -9.28 -0.99 4.38
CA HIS A 90 -10.32 -1.23 3.40
C HIS A 90 -10.45 -2.72 3.12
N LYS A 91 -11.69 -3.21 3.01
CA LYS A 91 -11.98 -4.58 2.58
C LYS A 91 -11.88 -4.68 1.07
N LEU A 92 -10.91 -5.41 0.55
CA LEU A 92 -10.83 -5.65 -0.89
C LEU A 92 -11.94 -6.63 -1.29
N GLN A 93 -12.76 -6.20 -2.23
CA GLN A 93 -13.74 -7.06 -2.85
C GLN A 93 -13.17 -7.60 -4.16
N LYS A 94 -12.87 -8.90 -4.20
CA LYS A 94 -12.64 -9.60 -5.46
C LYS A 94 -14.00 -9.95 -6.07
N ARG A 95 -14.67 -8.96 -6.68
CA ARG A 95 -15.90 -9.19 -7.45
C ARG A 95 -15.52 -9.79 -8.80
N LEU A 96 -15.20 -11.07 -8.82
CA LEU A 96 -15.07 -11.80 -10.07
C LEU A 96 -16.47 -12.04 -10.64
N PHE A 97 -16.62 -11.90 -11.94
CA PHE A 97 -17.83 -12.32 -12.62
C PHE A 97 -17.94 -13.84 -12.50
N THR A 98 -19.06 -14.33 -11.99
CA THR A 98 -19.41 -15.74 -12.14
C THR A 98 -19.78 -16.00 -13.60
N PRO A 99 -19.67 -17.24 -14.11
CA PRO A 99 -20.02 -17.55 -15.49
C PRO A 99 -21.39 -17.02 -15.91
N PHE A 100 -22.40 -17.19 -15.04
CA PHE A 100 -23.75 -16.65 -15.28
C PHE A 100 -23.79 -15.12 -15.36
N ARG A 101 -23.14 -14.41 -14.42
CA ARG A 101 -23.06 -12.94 -14.46
C ARG A 101 -22.32 -12.46 -15.70
N PHE A 102 -21.36 -13.24 -16.20
CA PHE A 102 -20.64 -12.93 -17.43
C PHE A 102 -21.53 -13.07 -18.67
N ILE A 103 -22.34 -14.13 -18.75
CA ILE A 103 -23.33 -14.31 -19.82
C ILE A 103 -24.33 -13.14 -19.82
N LEU A 104 -24.87 -12.78 -18.65
CA LEU A 104 -25.81 -11.66 -18.53
C LEU A 104 -25.15 -10.33 -18.93
N PHE A 105 -23.89 -10.11 -18.54
CA PHE A 105 -23.14 -8.93 -18.95
C PHE A 105 -22.93 -8.88 -20.47
N ARG A 106 -22.66 -10.02 -21.12
CA ARG A 106 -22.54 -10.11 -22.59
C ARG A 106 -23.87 -9.78 -23.28
N LEU A 107 -24.98 -10.34 -22.80
CA LEU A 107 -26.32 -10.01 -23.32
C LEU A 107 -26.62 -8.52 -23.16
N PHE A 108 -26.31 -7.94 -22.00
CA PHE A 108 -26.43 -6.50 -21.76
C PHE A 108 -25.62 -5.70 -22.79
N CYS A 109 -24.37 -6.08 -23.06
CA CYS A 109 -23.54 -5.40 -24.06
C CYS A 109 -24.12 -5.52 -25.48
N LEU A 110 -24.73 -6.64 -25.84
CA LEU A 110 -25.35 -6.83 -27.15
C LEU A 110 -26.65 -6.03 -27.31
N VAL A 111 -27.45 -5.87 -26.25
CA VAL A 111 -28.74 -5.16 -26.35
C VAL A 111 -28.59 -3.65 -26.12
N ILE A 112 -27.81 -3.25 -25.11
CA ILE A 112 -27.71 -1.86 -24.65
C ILE A 112 -26.38 -1.21 -25.06
N GLY A 113 -25.33 -2.01 -25.21
CA GLY A 113 -23.99 -1.54 -25.56
C GLY A 113 -23.84 -1.02 -27.00
N ILE A 114 -24.80 -1.31 -27.89
CA ILE A 114 -24.81 -0.82 -29.27
C ILE A 114 -24.97 0.71 -29.32
N HIS A 115 -25.75 1.29 -28.41
CA HIS A 115 -25.99 2.74 -28.43
C HIS A 115 -24.90 3.51 -27.65
N PRO A 116 -24.11 4.40 -28.28
CA PRO A 116 -22.93 5.03 -27.65
C PRO A 116 -23.24 5.79 -26.36
N SER A 117 -24.35 6.53 -26.32
CA SER A 117 -24.77 7.31 -25.15
C SER A 117 -25.10 6.43 -23.93
N PHE A 118 -25.75 5.28 -24.14
CA PHE A 118 -26.08 4.34 -23.06
C PHE A 118 -24.84 3.58 -22.61
N ALA A 119 -24.00 3.14 -23.54
CA ALA A 119 -22.72 2.48 -23.23
C ALA A 119 -21.83 3.37 -22.34
N LYS A 120 -21.75 4.68 -22.61
CA LYS A 120 -20.96 5.63 -21.80
C LYS A 120 -21.51 5.77 -20.37
N LYS A 121 -22.83 5.87 -20.21
CA LYS A 121 -23.48 5.92 -18.88
C LYS A 121 -23.29 4.62 -18.11
N ALA A 122 -23.55 3.48 -18.76
CA ALA A 122 -23.37 2.16 -18.17
C ALA A 122 -21.92 1.93 -17.72
N LYS A 123 -20.93 2.31 -18.54
CA LYS A 123 -19.50 2.24 -18.18
C LYS A 123 -19.20 3.03 -16.90
N GLY A 124 -19.78 4.21 -16.73
CA GLY A 124 -19.66 5.00 -15.51
C GLY A 124 -20.18 4.26 -14.27
N ILE A 125 -21.35 3.61 -14.39
CA ILE A 125 -21.96 2.81 -13.32
C ILE A 125 -21.09 1.59 -12.99
N PHE A 126 -20.69 0.80 -13.99
CA PHE A 126 -19.84 -0.38 -13.78
C PHE A 126 -18.50 0.00 -13.15
N ARG A 127 -17.88 1.11 -13.58
CA ARG A 127 -16.64 1.62 -12.96
C ARG A 127 -16.85 1.95 -11.49
N LYS A 128 -17.93 2.66 -11.13
CA LYS A 128 -18.25 2.98 -9.73
C LYS A 128 -18.51 1.72 -8.91
N MET A 129 -19.24 0.75 -9.46
CA MET A 129 -19.67 -0.46 -8.77
C MET A 129 -18.54 -1.48 -8.57
N LEU A 130 -17.70 -1.69 -9.58
CA LEU A 130 -16.70 -2.77 -9.60
C LEU A 130 -15.30 -2.29 -9.17
N ILE A 131 -14.96 -1.01 -9.39
CA ILE A 131 -13.59 -0.51 -9.20
C ILE A 131 -13.49 0.43 -8.00
N LEU A 132 -14.44 1.34 -7.81
CA LEU A 132 -14.30 2.43 -6.84
C LEU A 132 -14.85 2.11 -5.45
N ARG A 133 -15.72 1.10 -5.32
CA ARG A 133 -16.37 0.77 -4.05
C ARG A 133 -15.52 -0.23 -3.26
N SER A 134 -14.99 0.21 -2.13
CA SER A 134 -14.28 -0.64 -1.17
C SER A 134 -14.79 -0.33 0.23
N PRO A 135 -15.59 -1.22 0.86
CA PRO A 135 -16.15 -0.94 2.17
C PRO A 135 -15.05 -0.88 3.24
N LEU A 136 -15.23 0.03 4.18
CA LEU A 136 -14.34 0.19 5.32
C LEU A 136 -14.45 -1.01 6.25
N SER A 137 -13.33 -1.40 6.86
CA SER A 137 -13.32 -2.27 8.03
C SER A 137 -13.34 -1.45 9.32
N GLN A 138 -13.49 -2.12 10.47
CA GLN A 138 -13.40 -1.45 11.76
C GLN A 138 -11.95 -1.36 12.26
N THR A 139 -11.06 -2.19 11.71
CA THR A 139 -9.63 -2.18 11.98
C THR A 139 -9.00 -0.84 11.60
N LEU A 140 -8.35 -0.23 12.57
CA LEU A 140 -7.62 1.02 12.43
C LEU A 140 -6.15 0.74 12.16
N PHE A 141 -5.50 1.64 11.44
CA PHE A 141 -4.06 1.66 11.34
C PHE A 141 -3.52 3.08 11.57
N LYS A 142 -2.31 3.13 12.09
CA LYS A 142 -1.48 4.34 12.15
C LYS A 142 -0.14 4.01 11.53
N ARG A 143 0.34 4.88 10.67
CA ARG A 143 1.65 4.77 10.03
C ARG A 143 2.38 6.09 10.20
N THR A 144 3.58 6.03 10.72
CA THR A 144 4.53 7.14 10.78
C THR A 144 5.74 6.80 9.94
N ILE A 145 6.06 7.65 8.97
CA ILE A 145 7.29 7.54 8.18
C ILE A 145 8.16 8.73 8.53
N LYS A 146 9.35 8.48 9.06
CA LYS A 146 10.37 9.50 9.35
C LYS A 146 11.50 9.37 8.35
N LEU A 147 11.83 10.48 7.70
CA LEU A 147 12.78 10.54 6.61
C LEU A 147 14.03 11.31 7.03
N ASN A 148 15.09 10.63 7.45
CA ASN A 148 16.37 11.26 7.75
C ASN A 148 17.32 11.14 6.55
N ASP A 149 18.48 11.77 6.58
CA ASP A 149 19.36 11.78 5.40
C ASP A 149 19.99 10.42 5.07
N ASN A 150 20.27 9.63 6.12
CA ASN A 150 20.89 8.31 6.03
C ASN A 150 19.98 7.17 6.48
N GLU A 151 18.73 7.45 6.86
CA GLU A 151 17.79 6.42 7.28
C GLU A 151 16.33 6.77 6.99
N VAL A 152 15.53 5.73 6.72
CA VAL A 152 14.08 5.83 6.67
C VAL A 152 13.51 4.92 7.74
N GLU A 153 12.73 5.49 8.66
CA GLU A 153 12.05 4.75 9.73
C GLU A 153 10.55 4.71 9.46
N VAL A 154 9.98 3.51 9.48
CA VAL A 154 8.53 3.29 9.33
C VAL A 154 8.01 2.60 10.57
N LYS A 155 7.09 3.26 11.27
CA LYS A 155 6.35 2.72 12.41
C LYS A 155 4.92 2.47 11.98
N ASP A 156 4.51 1.22 12.02
CA ASP A 156 3.13 0.81 11.78
C ASP A 156 2.49 0.37 13.10
N GLU A 157 1.25 0.78 13.30
CA GLU A 157 0.39 0.33 14.38
C GLU A 157 -0.93 -0.17 13.79
N ILE A 158 -1.36 -1.36 14.19
CA ILE A 158 -2.66 -1.93 13.84
C ILE A 158 -3.47 -2.07 15.11
N THR A 159 -4.72 -1.61 15.08
CA THR A 159 -5.71 -1.84 16.13
C THR A 159 -6.92 -2.58 15.55
N LEU A 160 -7.10 -3.83 15.98
CA LEU A 160 -8.16 -4.71 15.52
C LEU A 160 -9.46 -4.42 16.26
N ASN A 161 -10.41 -3.77 15.59
CA ASN A 161 -11.79 -3.63 16.10
C ASN A 161 -12.77 -4.57 15.39
N ASP A 162 -12.33 -5.29 14.35
CA ASP A 162 -13.14 -6.33 13.73
C ASP A 162 -13.22 -7.57 14.65
N LYS A 163 -14.39 -8.23 14.68
CA LYS A 163 -14.61 -9.47 15.46
C LYS A 163 -13.83 -10.65 14.90
N GLU A 164 -13.63 -10.65 13.58
CA GLU A 164 -12.96 -11.73 12.86
C GLU A 164 -11.47 -11.80 13.18
N LYS A 165 -10.97 -13.02 13.38
CA LYS A 165 -9.57 -13.27 13.68
C LYS A 165 -8.69 -13.13 12.41
N PRO A 166 -7.57 -12.39 12.45
CA PRO A 166 -6.60 -12.41 11.36
C PRO A 166 -5.87 -13.76 11.31
N ILE A 167 -5.66 -14.27 10.10
CA ILE A 167 -4.87 -15.48 9.82
C ILE A 167 -3.49 -15.15 9.24
N LYS A 168 -3.36 -14.00 8.58
CA LYS A 168 -2.10 -13.50 8.01
C LYS A 168 -2.06 -11.98 8.15
N VAL A 169 -0.92 -11.43 8.55
CA VAL A 169 -0.68 -10.00 8.65
C VAL A 169 0.67 -9.70 8.02
N PHE A 170 0.70 -8.75 7.10
CA PHE A 170 1.86 -8.38 6.31
C PHE A 170 2.12 -6.87 6.43
N PHE A 171 3.40 -6.52 6.55
CA PHE A 171 3.87 -5.14 6.54
C PHE A 171 4.86 -4.94 5.38
N GLY A 172 4.58 -3.97 4.53
CA GLY A 172 5.40 -3.63 3.37
C GLY A 172 5.34 -4.65 2.24
N GLY A 173 6.43 -4.68 1.47
CA GLY A 173 6.58 -5.49 0.26
C GLY A 173 5.67 -5.04 -0.90
N THR A 174 5.66 -5.81 -1.98
CA THR A 174 4.78 -5.54 -3.13
C THR A 174 3.39 -6.12 -2.93
N PHE A 175 2.36 -5.28 -3.07
CA PHE A 175 0.97 -5.71 -3.07
C PHE A 175 0.15 -4.92 -4.07
N ASN A 176 -0.79 -5.60 -4.73
CA ASN A 176 -1.64 -5.06 -5.78
C ASN A 176 -3.10 -5.14 -5.36
N SER A 177 -3.66 -4.01 -4.91
CA SER A 177 -5.06 -3.94 -4.51
C SER A 177 -6.07 -4.00 -5.67
N ARG A 178 -5.63 -3.81 -6.91
CA ARG A 178 -6.44 -3.91 -8.12
C ARG A 178 -5.82 -4.89 -9.11
N TYR A 179 -6.67 -5.58 -9.86
CA TYR A 179 -6.22 -6.43 -10.95
C TYR A 179 -6.03 -5.58 -12.21
N VAL A 180 -4.82 -5.58 -12.74
CA VAL A 180 -4.48 -5.00 -14.04
C VAL A 180 -3.72 -6.08 -14.82
N PRO A 181 -4.25 -6.56 -15.97
CA PRO A 181 -3.74 -7.74 -16.69
C PRO A 181 -2.26 -7.69 -17.11
N GLN A 182 -1.61 -6.52 -17.07
CA GLN A 182 -0.23 -6.30 -17.50
C GLN A 182 0.63 -5.58 -16.44
N SER A 183 0.17 -5.46 -15.18
CA SER A 183 0.91 -4.70 -14.14
C SER A 183 1.71 -5.58 -13.17
N ARG A 184 1.91 -6.86 -13.50
CA ARG A 184 2.46 -7.87 -12.57
C ARG A 184 3.73 -8.53 -13.08
N TYR A 185 4.44 -7.86 -13.99
CA TYR A 185 5.77 -8.29 -14.38
C TYR A 185 6.70 -8.13 -13.20
N PHE A 186 7.54 -9.15 -12.98
CA PHE A 186 8.61 -9.08 -12.02
C PHE A 186 9.71 -8.17 -12.56
N GLU A 187 10.11 -7.18 -11.78
CA GLU A 187 11.32 -6.40 -12.04
C GLU A 187 12.45 -6.91 -11.14
N PRO A 188 13.73 -6.94 -11.60
CA PRO A 188 14.86 -7.27 -10.72
C PRO A 188 14.93 -6.43 -9.45
N LEU A 189 14.40 -5.21 -9.52
CA LEU A 189 14.26 -4.27 -8.39
C LEU A 189 13.28 -4.75 -7.31
N ASP A 190 12.39 -5.70 -7.60
CA ASP A 190 11.44 -6.28 -6.65
C ASP A 190 12.07 -7.31 -5.71
N LEU A 191 13.29 -7.79 -6.01
CA LEU A 191 14.01 -8.80 -5.20
C LEU A 191 14.12 -8.43 -3.72
N TYR A 192 14.21 -7.14 -3.44
CA TYR A 192 14.40 -6.58 -2.11
C TYR A 192 13.09 -6.15 -1.43
N SER A 193 11.95 -6.27 -2.12
CA SER A 193 10.64 -5.82 -1.67
C SER A 193 9.88 -6.93 -0.92
N MET A 194 10.53 -7.56 0.05
CA MET A 194 9.91 -8.65 0.83
C MET A 194 9.03 -8.09 1.97
N PRO A 195 7.78 -8.55 2.09
CA PRO A 195 6.92 -8.18 3.21
C PRO A 195 7.35 -8.90 4.49
N ILE A 196 7.20 -8.24 5.65
CA ILE A 196 7.27 -8.96 6.93
C ILE A 196 5.93 -9.63 7.18
N SER A 197 5.93 -10.94 7.38
CA SER A 197 4.78 -11.68 7.89
C SER A 197 4.87 -11.88 9.39
N LEU A 198 3.76 -11.68 10.11
CA LEU A 198 3.68 -12.07 11.53
C LEU A 198 3.52 -13.58 11.68
N ASP A 199 4.29 -14.16 12.60
CA ASP A 199 4.18 -15.57 12.98
C ASP A 199 2.85 -15.86 13.69
N ARG A 200 2.45 -17.14 13.72
CA ARG A 200 1.19 -17.58 14.34
C ARG A 200 1.05 -17.11 15.79
N GLU A 201 2.13 -17.10 16.57
CA GLU A 201 2.12 -16.61 17.95
C GLU A 201 1.90 -15.11 18.06
N LYS A 202 2.58 -14.32 17.21
CA LYS A 202 2.42 -12.87 17.15
C LYS A 202 1.01 -12.50 16.69
N ILE A 203 0.43 -13.26 15.77
CA ILE A 203 -0.97 -13.11 15.35
C ILE A 203 -1.93 -13.42 16.51
N LYS A 204 -1.68 -14.49 17.29
CA LYS A 204 -2.47 -14.76 18.51
C LYS A 204 -2.37 -13.62 19.51
N LYS A 205 -1.16 -13.10 19.78
CA LYS A 205 -0.94 -11.94 20.67
C LYS A 205 -1.66 -10.70 20.16
N LEU A 206 -1.61 -10.41 18.87
CA LEU A 206 -2.33 -9.31 18.23
C LEU A 206 -3.85 -9.46 18.40
N TYR A 207 -4.40 -10.67 18.23
CA TYR A 207 -5.83 -10.91 18.42
C TYR A 207 -6.28 -10.74 19.88
N LEU A 208 -5.45 -11.16 20.84
CA LEU A 208 -5.73 -11.01 22.27
C LEU A 208 -5.60 -9.56 22.74
N LYS A 209 -4.48 -8.90 22.43
CA LYS A 209 -4.20 -7.50 22.83
C LYS A 209 -4.92 -6.47 21.97
N ARG A 210 -5.53 -6.90 20.86
CA ARG A 210 -6.18 -6.07 19.83
C ARG A 210 -5.27 -5.00 19.19
N LYS A 211 -3.97 -5.01 19.49
CA LYS A 211 -3.01 -4.00 19.06
C LYS A 211 -1.64 -4.62 18.81
N CYS A 212 -0.98 -4.19 17.74
CA CYS A 212 0.39 -4.56 17.40
C CYS A 212 1.11 -3.35 16.82
N LYS A 213 2.37 -3.18 17.19
CA LYS A 213 3.26 -2.17 16.62
C LYS A 213 4.40 -2.88 15.91
N VAL A 214 4.82 -2.34 14.78
CA VAL A 214 5.96 -2.84 14.03
C VAL A 214 6.81 -1.65 13.62
N LYS A 215 8.06 -1.63 14.05
CA LYS A 215 9.04 -0.64 13.63
C LYS A 215 9.96 -1.25 12.58
N ARG A 216 10.23 -0.52 11.50
CA ARG A 216 11.03 -0.95 10.35
C ARG A 216 12.00 0.16 10.01
N CYS A 217 13.29 -0.10 10.12
CA CYS A 217 14.33 0.88 9.77
C CYS A 217 15.07 0.43 8.52
N PHE A 218 15.34 1.38 7.62
CA PHE A 218 16.19 1.22 6.45
C PHE A 218 17.40 2.15 6.60
N HIS A 219 18.57 1.59 6.92
CA HIS A 219 19.80 2.37 7.11
C HIS A 219 20.70 2.31 5.88
N PHE A 220 21.17 3.45 5.37
CA PHE A 220 22.10 3.54 4.26
C PHE A 220 23.53 3.68 4.81
N LYS A 221 24.40 2.70 4.54
CA LYS A 221 25.81 2.73 4.99
C LYS A 221 26.65 3.62 4.09
N GLU A 222 27.67 4.26 4.66
CA GLU A 222 28.57 5.16 3.92
C GLU A 222 29.41 4.45 2.86
N ASP A 223 29.77 3.18 3.10
CA ASP A 223 30.65 2.35 2.25
C ASP A 223 30.00 1.79 0.97
N GLY A 224 28.83 2.29 0.57
CA GLY A 224 28.10 1.79 -0.62
C GLY A 224 27.58 0.35 -0.50
N LYS A 225 27.64 -0.23 0.71
CA LYS A 225 27.15 -1.58 1.01
C LYS A 225 25.81 -1.52 1.73
N SER A 226 24.73 -1.59 0.94
CA SER A 226 23.42 -2.17 1.26
C SER A 226 22.63 -1.60 2.45
N PHE A 227 21.33 -1.37 2.22
CA PHE A 227 20.42 -1.06 3.32
C PHE A 227 20.35 -2.19 4.36
N THR A 228 20.36 -1.85 5.65
CA THR A 228 20.13 -2.82 6.74
C THR A 228 18.71 -2.67 7.26
N PHE A 229 18.01 -3.79 7.42
CA PHE A 229 16.62 -3.84 7.85
C PHE A 229 16.50 -4.35 9.28
N LYS A 230 15.92 -3.55 10.17
CA LYS A 230 15.62 -3.96 11.55
C LYS A 230 14.13 -3.93 11.81
N VAL A 231 13.60 -5.00 12.41
CA VAL A 231 12.19 -5.13 12.77
C VAL A 231 12.06 -5.29 14.28
N GLU A 232 11.25 -4.44 14.91
CA GLU A 232 10.85 -4.58 16.32
C GLU A 232 9.33 -4.72 16.37
N ILE A 233 8.84 -5.80 16.99
CA ILE A 233 7.41 -6.19 17.08
C ILE A 233 6.98 -6.26 18.54
#